data_AF-A0A848WTG1-F1
#
_entry.id   AF-A0A848WTG1-F1
#
_cell.length_a   1.000
_cell.length_b   1.000
_cell.length_c   1.000
_cell.angle_alpha   90.00
_cell.angle_beta   90.00
_cell.angle_gamma   90.00
#
_symmetry.space_group_name_H-M   'P 1'
#
loop_
_entity.id
_entity.type
_entity.pdbx_description
1 polymer ?
#
loop_
_entity_poly.entity_id
_entity_poly.type
_entity_poly.pdbx_seq_one_letter_code
_entity_poly.pdbx_strand_id
1 'polypeptide(L)'
;DLIVTMAEGYPVPADGRDIYRNFVLPLNLEEDKWVKAVELRPSARSVVHHSLFFLDSTGTALAKDGKDGKPGFFGMGFRKSGSLGGYVPGSTPRKLPGDLALPLPKGSDLVLSTHFHPSGKPELEKTTVGIFFADQPPSVKVENVQVPPGFGRGMKIDIPPGQSDYTITDSFRIPVDVKAIKVGGHAHYVAEDMKMVAKFPDGQELTLLHIDDWDLDWQDDYEFAKPIALPAGTVLTTTIIYDNSDNNPDNPFSPPKRIKWGRESTDEMGSITLMVVPDEESASRRLSGANKLNQAKILAQLGEEFQRSRLLERLPRVVTALDRNSDGLLQKEEIPARMREPLLEKLDADDNDALDKEEIEMLRAWLEEQRKKREV
;
A
#
# COMPACT_ATOMS: atom_id res chain seq x y z
N ASP A 1 7.57 16.92 18.09
CA ASP A 1 8.26 15.78 17.45
C ASP A 1 8.56 14.69 18.47
N LEU A 2 8.72 13.46 18.00
CA LEU A 2 8.98 12.28 18.81
C LEU A 2 10.17 11.51 18.21
N ILE A 3 11.11 11.05 19.06
CA ILE A 3 12.22 10.21 18.63
C ILE A 3 12.08 8.87 19.35
N VAL A 4 12.11 7.78 18.57
CA VAL A 4 12.03 6.41 19.08
C VAL A 4 13.14 5.57 18.47
N THR A 5 13.65 4.60 19.24
CA THR A 5 14.74 3.70 18.81
C THR A 5 14.33 2.27 19.10
N MET A 6 14.74 1.33 18.24
CA MET A 6 14.62 -0.10 18.53
C MET A 6 15.18 -0.42 19.92
N ALA A 7 14.45 -1.19 20.73
CA ALA A 7 14.87 -1.52 22.09
C ALA A 7 16.21 -2.28 22.09
N GLU A 8 16.30 -3.28 21.23
CA GLU A 8 17.46 -4.15 21.03
C GLU A 8 17.96 -4.08 19.60
N GLY A 9 19.26 -4.32 19.41
CA GLY A 9 19.85 -4.42 18.08
C GLY A 9 19.59 -5.80 17.48
N TYR A 10 19.25 -5.85 16.19
CA TYR A 10 19.05 -7.09 15.46
C TYR A 10 20.34 -7.50 14.74
N PRO A 11 20.89 -8.71 15.01
CA PRO A 11 22.07 -9.19 14.31
C PRO A 11 21.69 -9.63 12.90
N VAL A 12 22.29 -8.98 11.90
CA VAL A 12 22.18 -9.35 10.49
C VAL A 12 23.43 -10.16 10.11
N PRO A 13 23.29 -11.37 9.52
CA PRO A 13 24.43 -12.18 9.12
C PRO A 13 25.22 -11.54 7.97
N ALA A 14 26.44 -12.04 7.74
CA ALA A 14 27.27 -11.59 6.62
C ALA A 14 26.71 -11.98 5.26
N ASP A 15 26.11 -13.16 5.18
CA ASP A 15 25.67 -13.79 3.95
C ASP A 15 24.32 -14.50 4.15
N GLY A 16 23.80 -15.01 3.04
CA GLY A 16 22.54 -15.73 2.98
C GLY A 16 21.47 -14.96 2.22
N ARG A 17 20.24 -15.46 2.34
CA ARG A 17 19.07 -14.83 1.73
C ARG A 17 18.70 -13.53 2.45
N ASP A 18 17.95 -12.71 1.73
CA ASP A 18 17.24 -11.55 2.27
C ASP A 18 16.41 -11.90 3.51
N ILE A 19 16.31 -10.95 4.44
CA ILE A 19 15.61 -11.12 5.72
C ILE A 19 14.52 -10.06 5.85
N TYR A 20 13.27 -10.50 5.94
CA TYR A 20 12.13 -9.65 6.27
C TYR A 20 11.78 -9.76 7.74
N ARG A 21 11.85 -8.64 8.46
CA ARG A 21 11.58 -8.60 9.89
C ARG A 21 10.86 -7.33 10.31
N ASN A 22 9.90 -7.47 11.21
CA ASN A 22 9.17 -6.34 11.77
C ASN A 22 9.72 -6.03 13.15
N PHE A 23 9.97 -4.75 13.44
CA PHE A 23 10.35 -4.27 14.76
C PHE A 23 9.27 -3.35 15.30
N VAL A 24 8.82 -3.59 16.52
CA VAL A 24 7.74 -2.82 17.15
C VAL A 24 8.35 -1.76 18.05
N LEU A 25 7.99 -0.50 17.81
CA LEU A 25 8.42 0.66 18.58
C LEU A 25 7.18 1.27 19.24
N PRO A 26 6.96 1.02 20.55
CA PRO A 26 5.85 1.62 21.27
C PRO A 26 5.99 3.13 21.32
N LEU A 27 4.96 3.85 20.84
CA LEU A 27 4.98 5.32 20.81
C LEU A 27 4.39 5.93 22.09
N ASN A 28 3.56 5.17 22.82
CA ASN A 28 2.88 5.59 24.05
C ASN A 28 2.18 6.95 23.94
N LEU A 29 1.54 7.20 22.80
CA LEU A 29 0.84 8.46 22.54
C LEU A 29 -0.42 8.58 23.40
N GLU A 30 -0.51 9.67 24.16
CA GLU A 30 -1.67 9.99 25.01
C GLU A 30 -2.87 10.53 24.22
N GLU A 31 -2.62 11.08 23.02
CA GLU A 31 -3.62 11.68 22.14
C GLU A 31 -3.27 11.44 20.67
N ASP A 32 -4.26 11.60 19.79
CA ASP A 32 -4.08 11.47 18.34
C ASP A 32 -3.12 12.58 17.86
N LYS A 33 -2.23 12.21 16.92
CA LYS A 33 -1.25 13.12 16.32
C LYS A 33 -1.38 13.11 14.81
N TRP A 34 -0.77 14.12 14.20
CA TRP A 34 -0.70 14.30 12.75
C TRP A 34 0.76 14.40 12.35
N VAL A 35 1.19 13.61 11.37
CA VAL A 35 2.61 13.43 11.01
C VAL A 35 2.93 14.14 9.70
N LYS A 36 3.90 15.05 9.74
CA LYS A 36 4.41 15.77 8.56
C LYS A 36 5.52 15.02 7.84
N ALA A 37 6.36 14.33 8.59
CA ALA A 37 7.48 13.56 8.06
C ALA A 37 7.88 12.46 9.03
N VAL A 38 8.50 11.43 8.49
CA VAL A 38 9.23 10.42 9.24
C VAL A 38 10.64 10.37 8.70
N GLU A 39 11.63 10.43 9.59
CA GLU A 39 13.04 10.22 9.27
C GLU A 39 13.49 8.91 9.92
N LEU A 40 13.91 7.94 9.10
CA LEU A 40 14.54 6.73 9.59
C LEU A 40 16.06 6.85 9.48
N ARG A 41 16.76 6.51 10.56
CA ARG A 41 18.22 6.46 10.64
C ARG A 41 18.64 5.05 11.04
N PRO A 42 19.02 4.19 10.07
CA PRO A 42 19.58 2.88 10.38
C PRO A 42 20.96 3.06 11.01
N SER A 43 21.33 2.20 11.96
CA SER A 43 22.69 2.17 12.48
C SER A 43 23.65 1.43 11.55
N ALA A 44 23.15 0.42 10.83
CA ALA A 44 23.86 -0.38 9.85
C ALA A 44 23.22 -0.18 8.46
N ARG A 45 23.42 1.02 7.90
CA ARG A 45 22.86 1.41 6.59
C ARG A 45 23.20 0.45 5.45
N SER A 46 24.34 -0.24 5.55
CA SER A 46 24.83 -1.22 4.58
C SER A 46 23.92 -2.43 4.39
N VAL A 47 23.07 -2.73 5.39
CA VAL A 47 22.20 -3.92 5.36
C VAL A 47 20.71 -3.60 5.30
N VAL A 48 20.29 -2.36 5.55
CA VAL A 48 18.88 -1.96 5.47
C VAL A 48 18.54 -1.55 4.05
N HIS A 49 17.94 -2.47 3.28
CA HIS A 49 17.57 -2.24 1.89
C HIS A 49 16.26 -1.45 1.76
N HIS A 50 15.26 -1.69 2.63
CA HIS A 50 14.15 -0.76 2.83
C HIS A 50 13.43 -1.03 4.16
N SER A 51 12.62 -0.07 4.60
CA SER A 51 11.74 -0.26 5.76
C SER A 51 10.42 0.47 5.58
N LEU A 52 9.30 -0.23 5.74
CA LEU A 52 7.95 0.35 5.69
C LEU A 52 7.46 0.68 7.10
N PHE A 53 6.79 1.82 7.25
CA PHE A 53 6.31 2.35 8.53
C PHE A 53 4.83 2.05 8.67
N PHE A 54 4.49 0.92 9.28
CA PHE A 54 3.10 0.60 9.58
C PHE A 54 2.71 1.05 10.99
N LEU A 55 1.42 1.29 11.19
CA LEU A 55 0.85 1.53 12.51
C LEU A 55 0.06 0.30 12.96
N ASP A 56 0.10 0.02 14.26
CA ASP A 56 -0.78 -0.95 14.92
C ASP A 56 -1.35 -0.34 16.20
N SER A 57 -2.65 -0.05 16.21
CA SER A 57 -3.40 0.45 17.38
C SER A 57 -4.05 -0.66 18.21
N THR A 58 -3.82 -1.92 17.86
CA THR A 58 -4.45 -3.10 18.48
C THR A 58 -3.49 -3.91 19.35
N GLY A 59 -2.19 -3.62 19.28
CA GLY A 59 -1.13 -4.32 20.03
C GLY A 59 -0.84 -5.74 19.53
N THR A 60 -1.38 -6.13 18.36
CA THR A 60 -1.17 -7.48 17.80
C THR A 60 0.27 -7.74 17.36
N ALA A 61 0.95 -6.70 16.87
CA ALA A 61 2.37 -6.71 16.51
C ALA A 61 3.22 -6.79 17.79
N LEU A 62 2.94 -5.97 18.78
CA LEU A 62 3.65 -5.99 20.07
C LEU A 62 3.55 -7.36 20.75
N ALA A 63 2.38 -8.00 20.69
CA ALA A 63 2.18 -9.35 21.21
C ALA A 63 2.99 -10.43 20.47
N LYS A 64 3.58 -10.13 19.30
CA LYS A 64 4.43 -11.06 18.53
C LYS A 64 5.91 -10.77 18.69
N ASP A 65 6.25 -9.53 18.98
CA ASP A 65 7.63 -9.08 19.14
C ASP A 65 8.40 -9.97 20.14
N GLY A 66 9.59 -10.42 19.76
CA GLY A 66 10.45 -11.23 20.63
C GLY A 66 10.02 -12.68 20.84
N LYS A 67 8.85 -13.13 20.33
CA LYS A 67 8.36 -14.50 20.57
C LYS A 67 9.27 -15.61 20.02
N ASP A 68 10.06 -15.31 18.99
CA ASP A 68 11.04 -16.23 18.43
C ASP A 68 12.42 -16.16 19.13
N GLY A 69 12.52 -15.43 20.25
CA GLY A 69 13.75 -15.24 21.02
C GLY A 69 14.73 -14.25 20.39
N LYS A 70 14.31 -13.47 19.40
CA LYS A 70 15.12 -12.43 18.73
C LYS A 70 14.35 -11.10 18.70
N PRO A 71 15.01 -9.93 18.67
CA PRO A 71 14.32 -8.63 18.57
C PRO A 71 13.44 -8.58 17.33
N GLY A 72 12.17 -8.15 17.39
CA GLY A 72 11.28 -8.20 16.22
C GLY A 72 10.47 -9.49 16.09
N PHE A 73 9.77 -9.64 14.97
CA PHE A 73 9.11 -10.89 14.56
C PHE A 73 9.06 -11.05 13.04
N PHE A 74 8.96 -12.30 12.57
CA PHE A 74 8.92 -12.64 11.14
C PHE A 74 7.50 -12.62 10.55
N GLY A 75 7.41 -12.51 9.22
CA GLY A 75 6.17 -12.60 8.45
C GLY A 75 5.35 -11.30 8.43
N MET A 76 4.30 -11.21 7.61
CA MET A 76 3.53 -9.96 7.46
C MET A 76 2.21 -9.90 8.23
N GLY A 77 1.89 -10.93 9.01
CA GLY A 77 0.60 -11.03 9.67
C GLY A 77 0.54 -10.19 10.94
N PHE A 78 0.00 -8.99 10.88
CA PHE A 78 -0.50 -8.22 12.02
C PHE A 78 -1.60 -7.27 11.53
N ARG A 79 -2.44 -6.79 12.44
CA ARG A 79 -3.50 -5.85 12.05
C ARG A 79 -2.87 -4.47 11.89
N LYS A 80 -2.82 -3.97 10.66
CA LYS A 80 -2.33 -2.62 10.36
C LYS A 80 -3.50 -1.65 10.55
N SER A 81 -3.27 -0.58 11.27
CA SER A 81 -4.22 0.54 11.41
C SER A 81 -3.85 1.74 10.54
N GLY A 82 -2.67 1.73 9.90
CA GLY A 82 -2.23 2.80 9.01
C GLY A 82 -0.81 2.60 8.49
N SER A 83 -0.34 3.57 7.71
CA SER A 83 1.04 3.65 7.21
C SER A 83 1.53 5.11 7.23
N LEU A 84 2.79 5.30 7.57
CA LEU A 84 3.48 6.60 7.54
C LEU A 84 4.51 6.70 6.40
N GLY A 85 4.45 5.78 5.44
CA GLY A 85 5.38 5.71 4.30
C GLY A 85 6.46 4.67 4.50
N GLY A 86 7.67 4.95 4.00
CA GLY A 86 8.81 4.06 4.11
C GLY A 86 10.14 4.78 3.90
N TYR A 87 11.19 4.00 4.00
CA TYR A 87 12.57 4.39 3.79
C TYR A 87 13.22 3.45 2.80
N VAL A 88 13.98 4.02 1.86
CA VAL A 88 14.98 3.32 1.06
C VAL A 88 16.33 4.04 1.22
N PRO A 89 17.47 3.36 1.01
CA PRO A 89 18.78 3.98 0.98
C PRO A 89 18.81 5.23 0.09
N GLY A 90 19.36 6.33 0.62
CA GLY A 90 19.45 7.60 -0.09
C GLY A 90 18.23 8.52 0.06
N SER A 91 17.08 8.01 0.53
CA SER A 91 15.90 8.86 0.76
C SER A 91 16.21 9.98 1.75
N THR A 92 15.77 11.19 1.39
CA THR A 92 15.84 12.37 2.27
C THR A 92 14.47 12.60 2.89
N PRO A 93 14.34 12.76 4.23
CA PRO A 93 13.04 13.03 4.83
C PRO A 93 12.49 14.37 4.34
N ARG A 94 11.29 14.35 3.75
CA ARG A 94 10.57 15.56 3.33
C ARG A 94 9.28 15.72 4.12
N LYS A 95 9.01 16.94 4.57
CA LYS A 95 7.73 17.29 5.16
C LYS A 95 6.70 17.37 4.05
N LEU A 96 5.52 16.78 4.28
CA LEU A 96 4.37 16.97 3.42
C LEU A 96 4.08 18.47 3.24
N PRO A 97 3.74 18.92 2.02
CA PRO A 97 3.55 20.34 1.72
C PRO A 97 2.32 20.92 2.44
N GLY A 98 2.30 22.26 2.60
CA GLY A 98 1.14 22.96 3.17
C GLY A 98 0.77 22.50 4.58
N ASP A 99 -0.52 22.24 4.80
CA ASP A 99 -1.09 21.72 6.06
C ASP A 99 -1.26 20.19 6.06
N LEU A 100 -0.95 19.50 4.95
CA LEU A 100 -1.11 18.05 4.82
C LEU A 100 -0.32 17.31 5.90
N ALA A 101 -0.91 16.25 6.44
CA ALA A 101 -0.31 15.38 7.44
C ALA A 101 -0.97 13.99 7.41
N LEU A 102 -0.24 12.97 7.84
CA LEU A 102 -0.76 11.61 7.97
C LEU A 102 -1.32 11.38 9.38
N PRO A 103 -2.44 10.66 9.55
CA PRO A 103 -3.00 10.38 10.87
C PRO A 103 -2.08 9.43 11.66
N LEU A 104 -1.94 9.69 12.95
CA LEU A 104 -1.28 8.82 13.91
C LEU A 104 -2.15 8.69 15.16
N PRO A 105 -3.04 7.68 15.22
CA PRO A 105 -3.96 7.51 16.34
C PRO A 105 -3.23 7.24 17.66
N LYS A 106 -3.81 7.70 18.77
CA LYS A 106 -3.34 7.43 20.13
C LYS A 106 -3.22 5.92 20.39
N GLY A 107 -2.26 5.54 21.22
CA GLY A 107 -1.99 4.13 21.52
C GLY A 107 -1.47 3.29 20.35
N SER A 108 -1.15 3.89 19.20
CA SER A 108 -0.51 3.18 18.09
C SER A 108 0.95 2.87 18.40
N ASP A 109 1.39 1.66 18.07
CA ASP A 109 2.78 1.31 17.93
C ASP A 109 3.24 1.58 16.49
N LEU A 110 4.50 1.99 16.33
CA LEU A 110 5.16 2.05 15.02
C LEU A 110 5.80 0.69 14.73
N VAL A 111 5.45 0.07 13.62
CA VAL A 111 6.00 -1.21 13.18
C VAL A 111 6.89 -0.98 11.95
N LEU A 112 8.20 -1.15 12.14
CA LEU A 112 9.19 -1.08 11.08
C LEU A 112 9.30 -2.42 10.37
N SER A 113 8.62 -2.56 9.23
CA SER A 113 8.72 -3.74 8.38
C SER A 113 9.94 -3.62 7.49
N THR A 114 11.05 -4.17 7.96
CA THR A 114 12.39 -3.96 7.40
C THR A 114 12.81 -5.15 6.57
N HIS A 115 13.28 -4.87 5.37
CA HIS A 115 13.95 -5.80 4.49
C HIS A 115 15.46 -5.58 4.60
N PHE A 116 16.18 -6.61 5.01
CA PHE A 116 17.63 -6.63 5.08
C PHE A 116 18.24 -7.40 3.92
N HIS A 117 19.27 -6.81 3.33
CA HIS A 117 20.15 -7.45 2.36
C HIS A 117 21.55 -7.62 2.98
N PRO A 118 22.03 -8.85 3.23
CA PRO A 118 23.36 -9.08 3.79
C PRO A 118 24.48 -8.45 2.94
N SER A 119 25.39 -7.72 3.59
CA SER A 119 26.41 -6.89 2.90
C SER A 119 27.78 -7.57 2.76
N GLY A 120 27.89 -8.86 3.07
CA GLY A 120 29.15 -9.60 3.15
C GLY A 120 29.87 -9.49 4.50
N LYS A 121 29.30 -8.77 5.47
CA LYS A 121 29.83 -8.66 6.84
C LYS A 121 28.70 -8.71 7.86
N PRO A 122 28.89 -9.36 9.03
CA PRO A 122 27.88 -9.32 10.08
C PRO A 122 27.72 -7.89 10.60
N GLU A 123 26.47 -7.46 10.74
CA GLU A 123 26.12 -6.11 11.18
C GLU A 123 25.11 -6.18 12.33
N LEU A 124 25.04 -5.11 13.13
CA LEU A 124 24.04 -4.97 14.19
C LEU A 124 23.15 -3.76 13.89
N GLU A 125 21.90 -4.01 13.49
CA GLU A 125 20.95 -2.95 13.18
C GLU A 125 20.17 -2.53 14.43
N LYS A 126 20.19 -1.23 14.74
CA LYS A 126 19.42 -0.60 15.82
C LYS A 126 18.91 0.76 15.35
N THR A 127 17.86 0.71 14.54
CA THR A 127 17.29 1.88 13.87
C THR A 127 16.73 2.87 14.88
N THR A 128 16.94 4.16 14.61
CA THR A 128 16.26 5.29 15.26
C THR A 128 15.34 6.00 14.27
N VAL A 129 14.16 6.41 14.72
CA VAL A 129 13.15 7.09 13.92
C VAL A 129 12.78 8.42 14.57
N GLY A 130 12.80 9.49 13.78
CA GLY A 130 12.23 10.79 14.11
C GLY A 130 10.87 10.97 13.46
N ILE A 131 9.85 11.31 14.24
CA ILE A 131 8.48 11.57 13.78
C ILE A 131 8.20 13.06 14.01
N PHE A 132 7.95 13.78 12.92
CA PHE A 132 7.69 15.22 12.93
C PHE A 132 6.19 15.47 12.91
N PHE A 133 5.67 16.21 13.89
CA PHE A 133 4.22 16.42 14.01
C PHE A 133 3.76 17.72 13.34
N ALA A 134 2.48 17.75 12.95
CA ALA A 134 1.73 18.97 12.67
C ALA A 134 1.02 19.43 13.94
N ASP A 135 0.81 20.74 14.06
CA ASP A 135 0.12 21.33 15.21
C ASP A 135 -1.40 21.15 15.14
N GLN A 136 -1.96 20.91 13.95
CA GLN A 136 -3.39 20.79 13.68
C GLN A 136 -3.67 19.66 12.68
N PRO A 137 -4.89 19.09 12.66
CA PRO A 137 -5.33 18.18 11.60
C PRO A 137 -5.23 18.84 10.21
N PRO A 138 -4.96 18.07 9.15
CA PRO A 138 -4.97 18.60 7.80
C PRO A 138 -6.40 18.95 7.37
N SER A 139 -6.56 19.96 6.52
CA SER A 139 -7.87 20.32 5.95
C SER A 139 -8.46 19.23 5.04
N VAL A 140 -7.61 18.37 4.48
CA VAL A 140 -7.99 17.25 3.60
C VAL A 140 -7.06 16.05 3.84
N LYS A 141 -7.59 14.83 3.68
CA LYS A 141 -6.81 13.59 3.83
C LYS A 141 -6.02 13.29 2.56
N VAL A 142 -4.77 12.86 2.74
CA VAL A 142 -3.94 12.33 1.64
C VAL A 142 -4.35 10.88 1.37
N GLU A 143 -4.46 10.52 0.09
CA GLU A 143 -4.79 9.16 -0.34
C GLU A 143 -3.71 8.60 -1.27
N ASN A 144 -3.40 7.30 -1.12
CA ASN A 144 -2.44 6.60 -1.99
C ASN A 144 -3.19 5.71 -2.98
N VAL A 145 -3.14 6.06 -4.26
CA VAL A 145 -3.71 5.26 -5.34
C VAL A 145 -2.62 4.36 -5.92
N GLN A 146 -2.63 3.08 -5.55
CA GLN A 146 -1.67 2.08 -6.04
C GLN A 146 -2.24 1.32 -7.25
N VAL A 147 -1.49 1.31 -8.36
CA VAL A 147 -1.90 0.66 -9.62
C VAL A 147 -0.74 -0.17 -10.19
N PRO A 148 -0.92 -1.50 -10.39
CA PRO A 148 -1.98 -2.33 -9.83
C PRO A 148 -1.91 -2.38 -8.28
N PRO A 149 -3.06 -2.53 -7.59
CA PRO A 149 -3.10 -2.58 -6.14
C PRO A 149 -2.46 -3.87 -5.60
N GLY A 150 -1.88 -3.78 -4.40
CA GLY A 150 -1.21 -4.89 -3.74
C GLY A 150 0.00 -5.39 -4.50
N PHE A 151 0.75 -4.47 -5.14
CA PHE A 151 1.94 -4.78 -5.95
C PHE A 151 1.66 -5.83 -7.03
N GLY A 152 0.50 -5.74 -7.68
CA GLY A 152 0.15 -6.65 -8.77
C GLY A 152 -0.20 -8.07 -8.31
N ARG A 153 -0.50 -8.32 -7.03
CA ARG A 153 -0.91 -9.64 -6.53
C ARG A 153 -2.08 -10.26 -7.30
N GLY A 154 -3.01 -9.42 -7.79
CA GLY A 154 -4.12 -9.85 -8.62
C GLY A 154 -3.80 -10.08 -10.10
N MET A 155 -2.59 -9.71 -10.56
CA MET A 155 -2.18 -9.72 -11.97
C MET A 155 -1.71 -11.09 -12.47
N LYS A 156 -1.53 -12.07 -11.57
CA LYS A 156 -1.06 -13.43 -11.90
C LYS A 156 0.29 -13.45 -12.64
N ILE A 157 1.24 -12.64 -12.17
CA ILE A 157 2.60 -12.63 -12.71
C ILE A 157 3.16 -14.06 -12.72
N ASP A 158 3.50 -14.55 -13.91
CA ASP A 158 4.11 -15.86 -14.17
C ASP A 158 4.98 -15.76 -15.44
N ILE A 159 6.22 -15.31 -15.24
CA ILE A 159 7.19 -14.98 -16.29
C ILE A 159 7.99 -16.24 -16.63
N PRO A 160 7.86 -16.79 -17.85
CA PRO A 160 8.68 -17.90 -18.33
C PRO A 160 10.18 -17.56 -18.35
N PRO A 161 11.08 -18.55 -18.19
CA PRO A 161 12.50 -18.36 -18.47
C PRO A 161 12.73 -17.90 -19.92
N GLY A 162 13.62 -16.94 -20.13
CA GLY A 162 13.98 -16.45 -21.47
C GLY A 162 13.04 -15.40 -22.04
N GLN A 163 11.92 -15.07 -21.37
CA GLN A 163 10.99 -14.05 -21.85
C GLN A 163 11.48 -12.66 -21.48
N SER A 164 11.74 -11.81 -22.48
CA SER A 164 12.34 -10.48 -22.30
C SER A 164 11.35 -9.30 -22.28
N ASP A 165 10.06 -9.54 -22.50
CA ASP A 165 9.06 -8.50 -22.72
C ASP A 165 7.73 -8.78 -22.00
N TYR A 166 7.78 -9.53 -20.89
CA TYR A 166 6.56 -9.85 -20.15
C TYR A 166 5.95 -8.58 -19.59
N THR A 167 4.71 -8.28 -19.94
CA THR A 167 4.08 -6.99 -19.62
C THR A 167 2.83 -7.18 -18.78
N ILE A 168 2.69 -6.40 -17.71
CA ILE A 168 1.42 -6.24 -16.99
C ILE A 168 0.88 -4.82 -17.18
N THR A 169 -0.46 -4.69 -17.16
CA THR A 169 -1.12 -3.39 -17.24
C THR A 169 -2.37 -3.38 -16.36
N ASP A 170 -2.55 -2.34 -15.56
CA ASP A 170 -3.79 -2.09 -14.83
C ASP A 170 -4.16 -0.61 -14.90
N SER A 171 -5.41 -0.31 -14.59
CA SER A 171 -5.93 1.05 -14.59
C SER A 171 -6.86 1.34 -13.42
N PHE A 172 -6.90 2.62 -13.06
CA PHE A 172 -7.79 3.19 -12.06
C PHE A 172 -8.39 4.49 -12.56
N ARG A 173 -9.71 4.64 -12.46
CA ARG A 173 -10.41 5.87 -12.81
C ARG A 173 -10.63 6.69 -11.54
N ILE A 174 -10.12 7.92 -11.52
CA ILE A 174 -10.27 8.83 -10.39
C ILE A 174 -11.74 9.28 -10.32
N PRO A 175 -12.44 9.11 -9.19
CA PRO A 175 -13.88 9.41 -9.08
C PRO A 175 -14.20 10.89 -8.79
N VAL A 176 -13.20 11.67 -8.38
CA VAL A 176 -13.32 13.04 -7.90
C VAL A 176 -12.14 13.89 -8.39
N ASP A 177 -12.25 15.21 -8.31
CA ASP A 177 -11.13 16.10 -8.60
C ASP A 177 -10.07 15.95 -7.50
N VAL A 178 -8.82 15.74 -7.90
CA VAL A 178 -7.68 15.58 -6.99
C VAL A 178 -6.46 16.34 -7.50
N LYS A 179 -5.49 16.55 -6.62
CA LYS A 179 -4.14 16.99 -6.95
C LYS A 179 -3.15 15.86 -6.65
N ALA A 180 -2.42 15.40 -7.65
CA ALA A 180 -1.29 14.50 -7.44
C ALA A 180 -0.07 15.27 -6.94
N ILE A 181 0.52 14.81 -5.84
CA ILE A 181 1.64 15.50 -5.17
C ILE A 181 2.94 14.69 -5.21
N LYS A 182 2.86 13.37 -5.27
CA LYS A 182 4.02 12.48 -5.22
C LYS A 182 3.72 11.17 -5.94
N VAL A 183 4.71 10.56 -6.57
CA VAL A 183 4.58 9.30 -7.31
C VAL A 183 5.81 8.43 -7.08
N GLY A 184 5.62 7.12 -6.93
CA GLY A 184 6.71 6.17 -6.68
C GLY A 184 6.48 4.83 -7.36
N GLY A 185 7.55 4.25 -7.88
CA GLY A 185 7.56 2.95 -8.52
C GLY A 185 8.07 1.86 -7.57
N HIS A 186 7.59 0.64 -7.74
CA HIS A 186 8.09 -0.52 -7.02
C HIS A 186 7.96 -1.77 -7.89
N ALA A 187 9.06 -2.51 -8.06
CA ALA A 187 9.13 -3.84 -8.66
C ALA A 187 10.38 -4.60 -8.15
N HIS A 188 10.61 -5.83 -8.59
CA HIS A 188 11.82 -6.59 -8.23
C HIS A 188 12.88 -6.60 -9.35
N TYR A 189 13.80 -7.58 -9.32
CA TYR A 189 15.03 -7.61 -10.11
C TYR A 189 14.83 -7.64 -11.62
N VAL A 190 13.77 -8.27 -12.13
CA VAL A 190 13.61 -8.47 -13.57
C VAL A 190 12.69 -7.44 -14.21
N ALA A 191 12.20 -6.44 -13.46
CA ALA A 191 11.55 -5.30 -14.07
C ALA A 191 12.57 -4.42 -14.80
N GLU A 192 12.20 -3.91 -15.96
CA GLU A 192 13.08 -3.10 -16.80
C GLU A 192 12.49 -1.70 -17.04
N ASP A 193 11.16 -1.64 -17.29
CA ASP A 193 10.43 -0.40 -17.54
C ASP A 193 9.16 -0.35 -16.68
N MET A 194 8.87 0.82 -16.12
CA MET A 194 7.56 1.10 -15.56
C MET A 194 7.09 2.51 -15.87
N LYS A 195 5.79 2.62 -16.20
CA LYS A 195 5.19 3.86 -16.65
C LYS A 195 3.77 4.04 -16.15
N MET A 196 3.46 5.23 -15.65
CA MET A 196 2.10 5.66 -15.33
C MET A 196 1.70 6.84 -16.21
N VAL A 197 0.60 6.68 -16.95
CA VAL A 197 -0.02 7.72 -17.78
C VAL A 197 -1.39 8.09 -17.22
N ALA A 198 -1.64 9.39 -17.07
CA ALA A 198 -2.95 9.95 -16.79
C ALA A 198 -3.63 10.39 -18.09
N LYS A 199 -4.76 9.78 -18.42
CA LYS A 199 -5.62 10.19 -19.52
C LYS A 199 -6.81 11.00 -19.01
N PHE A 200 -6.85 12.27 -19.38
CA PHE A 200 -7.85 13.23 -18.96
C PHE A 200 -9.21 12.98 -19.67
N PRO A 201 -10.32 13.48 -19.11
CA PRO A 201 -11.66 13.34 -19.72
C PRO A 201 -11.78 13.93 -21.13
N ASP A 202 -10.99 14.95 -21.45
CA ASP A 202 -10.92 15.58 -22.78
C ASP A 202 -10.07 14.79 -23.79
N GLY A 203 -9.45 13.70 -23.35
CA GLY A 203 -8.58 12.83 -24.14
C GLY A 203 -7.10 13.20 -24.13
N GLN A 204 -6.70 14.29 -23.47
CA GLN A 204 -5.28 14.61 -23.28
C GLN A 204 -4.61 13.52 -22.43
N GLU A 205 -3.33 13.26 -22.69
CA GLU A 205 -2.54 12.31 -21.92
C GLU A 205 -1.30 12.99 -21.33
N LEU A 206 -0.96 12.63 -20.10
CA LEU A 206 0.22 13.09 -19.37
C LEU A 206 0.93 11.90 -18.75
N THR A 207 2.23 11.76 -19.00
CA THR A 207 3.05 10.79 -18.28
C THR A 207 3.38 11.33 -16.89
N LEU A 208 2.93 10.63 -15.84
CA LEU A 208 3.16 11.02 -14.44
C LEU A 208 4.47 10.47 -13.90
N LEU A 209 4.84 9.26 -14.31
CA LEU A 209 6.11 8.62 -14.01
C LEU A 209 6.51 7.75 -15.20
N HIS A 210 7.79 7.76 -15.55
CA HIS A 210 8.40 6.80 -16.45
C HIS A 210 9.81 6.54 -15.94
N ILE A 211 10.07 5.29 -15.59
CA ILE A 211 11.41 4.77 -15.29
C ILE A 211 11.67 3.76 -16.40
N ASP A 212 12.52 4.12 -17.35
CA ASP A 212 12.88 3.34 -18.53
C ASP A 212 14.12 2.46 -18.33
N ASP A 213 14.71 2.51 -17.13
CA ASP A 213 15.85 1.73 -16.67
C ASP A 213 15.66 1.48 -15.16
N TRP A 214 14.80 0.51 -14.83
CA TRP A 214 14.48 0.19 -13.44
C TRP A 214 15.68 -0.44 -12.73
N ASP A 215 16.01 0.10 -11.55
CA ASP A 215 17.03 -0.43 -10.66
C ASP A 215 16.38 -0.71 -9.29
N LEU A 216 16.50 -1.96 -8.81
CA LEU A 216 15.97 -2.38 -7.52
C LEU A 216 16.57 -1.59 -6.36
N ASP A 217 17.81 -1.12 -6.49
CA ASP A 217 18.47 -0.30 -5.47
C ASP A 217 17.95 1.15 -5.48
N TRP A 218 17.24 1.57 -6.54
CA TRP A 218 16.71 2.92 -6.74
C TRP A 218 15.18 2.98 -6.64
N GLN A 219 14.65 2.81 -5.43
CA GLN A 219 13.20 2.82 -5.15
C GLN A 219 12.72 4.12 -4.49
N ASP A 220 13.25 5.27 -4.91
CA ASP A 220 12.84 6.55 -4.32
C ASP A 220 11.47 7.00 -4.86
N ASP A 221 10.80 7.83 -4.06
CA ASP A 221 9.58 8.48 -4.49
C ASP A 221 9.87 9.89 -5.02
N TYR A 222 9.15 10.30 -6.06
CA TYR A 222 9.30 11.60 -6.71
C TYR A 222 8.17 12.56 -6.33
N GLU A 223 8.51 13.71 -5.77
CA GLU A 223 7.56 14.80 -5.51
C GLU A 223 7.41 15.68 -6.76
N PHE A 224 6.18 16.00 -7.15
CA PHE A 224 5.96 16.91 -8.27
C PHE A 224 6.34 18.33 -7.87
N ALA A 225 7.11 19.02 -8.72
CA ALA A 225 7.50 20.42 -8.49
C ALA A 225 6.30 21.36 -8.27
N LYS A 226 5.16 21.02 -8.89
CA LYS A 226 3.84 21.60 -8.63
C LYS A 226 2.82 20.47 -8.61
N PRO A 227 1.85 20.47 -7.67
CA PRO A 227 0.78 19.49 -7.68
C PRO A 227 0.04 19.48 -9.03
N ILE A 228 -0.21 18.29 -9.57
CA ILE A 228 -0.88 18.11 -10.86
C ILE A 228 -2.37 17.93 -10.61
N ALA A 229 -3.20 18.82 -11.15
CA ALA A 229 -4.65 18.67 -11.09
C ALA A 229 -5.11 17.54 -12.00
N LEU A 230 -5.82 16.58 -11.43
CA LEU A 230 -6.42 15.44 -12.12
C LEU A 230 -7.93 15.50 -11.91
N PRO A 231 -8.72 15.93 -12.91
CA PRO A 231 -10.17 16.02 -12.78
C PRO A 231 -10.80 14.63 -12.67
N ALA A 232 -11.99 14.57 -12.07
CA ALA A 232 -12.82 13.39 -12.01
C ALA A 232 -13.00 12.78 -13.41
N GLY A 233 -12.90 11.45 -13.48
CA GLY A 233 -12.93 10.70 -14.73
C GLY A 233 -11.56 10.49 -15.38
N THR A 234 -10.50 11.15 -14.91
CA THR A 234 -9.12 10.84 -15.32
C THR A 234 -8.81 9.36 -15.10
N VAL A 235 -8.23 8.70 -16.11
CA VAL A 235 -7.82 7.30 -16.04
C VAL A 235 -6.31 7.22 -15.88
N LEU A 236 -5.87 6.67 -14.76
CA LEU A 236 -4.49 6.29 -14.54
C LEU A 236 -4.29 4.89 -15.15
N THR A 237 -3.32 4.76 -16.04
CA THR A 237 -2.89 3.47 -16.60
C THR A 237 -1.45 3.25 -16.23
N THR A 238 -1.16 2.12 -15.60
CA THR A 238 0.21 1.68 -15.28
C THR A 238 0.58 0.49 -16.14
N THR A 239 1.76 0.54 -16.75
CA THR A 239 2.39 -0.54 -17.50
C THR A 239 3.74 -0.84 -16.86
N ILE A 240 4.05 -2.12 -16.67
CA ILE A 240 5.35 -2.60 -16.17
C ILE A 240 5.80 -3.73 -17.07
N ILE A 241 7.06 -3.67 -17.52
CA ILE A 241 7.70 -4.64 -18.41
C ILE A 241 8.82 -5.34 -17.64
N TYR A 242 8.92 -6.66 -17.84
CA TYR A 242 9.90 -7.51 -17.20
C TYR A 242 10.73 -8.29 -18.22
N ASP A 243 12.05 -8.33 -18.02
CA ASP A 243 13.02 -9.13 -18.79
C ASP A 243 13.61 -10.26 -17.94
N ASN A 244 13.12 -11.49 -18.14
CA ASN A 244 13.65 -12.71 -17.54
C ASN A 244 14.51 -13.52 -18.53
N SER A 245 15.24 -12.84 -19.41
CA SER A 245 16.20 -13.45 -20.35
C SER A 245 17.59 -13.60 -19.74
N ASP A 246 18.45 -14.36 -20.44
CA ASP A 246 19.88 -14.49 -20.12
C ASP A 246 20.67 -13.19 -20.35
N ASN A 247 20.10 -12.21 -21.07
CA ASN A 247 20.76 -10.95 -21.39
C ASN A 247 20.54 -9.87 -20.33
N ASN A 248 19.54 -10.03 -19.45
CA ASN A 248 19.31 -9.12 -18.34
C ASN A 248 20.40 -9.34 -17.27
N PRO A 249 21.31 -8.37 -17.05
CA PRO A 249 22.37 -8.50 -16.05
C PRO A 249 21.84 -8.58 -14.61
N ASP A 250 20.64 -8.06 -14.36
CA ASP A 250 19.99 -8.06 -13.05
C ASP A 250 19.19 -9.33 -12.78
N ASN A 251 19.11 -10.25 -13.77
CA ASN A 251 18.47 -11.55 -13.56
C ASN A 251 19.24 -12.34 -12.48
N PRO A 252 18.60 -12.67 -11.33
CA PRO A 252 19.28 -13.35 -10.24
C PRO A 252 19.57 -14.83 -10.55
N PHE A 253 19.17 -15.32 -11.72
CA PHE A 253 19.32 -16.72 -12.12
C PHE A 253 20.11 -16.86 -13.43
N SER A 254 21.19 -17.66 -13.37
CA SER A 254 21.90 -18.13 -14.56
C SER A 254 21.99 -19.67 -14.52
N PRO A 255 21.28 -20.40 -15.41
CA PRO A 255 20.33 -19.90 -16.42
C PRO A 255 19.01 -19.39 -15.78
N PRO A 256 18.23 -18.55 -16.51
CA PRO A 256 16.92 -18.05 -16.10
C PRO A 256 15.97 -19.15 -15.65
N LYS A 257 15.13 -18.81 -14.68
CA LYS A 257 14.09 -19.70 -14.13
C LYS A 257 12.74 -19.03 -14.25
N ARG A 258 11.66 -19.80 -14.09
CA ARG A 258 10.31 -19.23 -14.08
C ARG A 258 10.14 -18.38 -12.83
N ILE A 259 9.73 -17.13 -13.00
CA ILE A 259 9.52 -16.17 -11.91
C ILE A 259 8.01 -15.93 -11.77
N LYS A 260 7.51 -15.90 -10.54
CA LYS A 260 6.08 -15.72 -10.24
C LYS A 260 5.88 -14.55 -9.30
N TRP A 261 4.62 -14.13 -9.14
CA TRP A 261 4.31 -13.17 -8.09
C TRP A 261 4.75 -13.68 -6.71
N GLY A 262 5.48 -12.86 -5.97
CA GLY A 262 5.94 -13.21 -4.63
C GLY A 262 6.51 -12.04 -3.87
N ARG A 263 7.20 -12.33 -2.77
CA ARG A 263 7.67 -11.31 -1.81
C ARG A 263 9.16 -11.30 -1.63
N GLU A 264 9.83 -12.35 -2.09
CA GLU A 264 11.28 -12.39 -2.15
C GLU A 264 11.74 -11.58 -3.36
N SER A 265 12.90 -10.95 -3.28
CA SER A 265 13.46 -10.16 -4.38
C SER A 265 13.65 -10.99 -5.66
N THR A 266 13.79 -12.31 -5.52
CA THR A 266 13.90 -13.28 -6.65
C THR A 266 12.56 -13.76 -7.21
N ASP A 267 11.45 -13.44 -6.53
CA ASP A 267 10.11 -13.46 -7.13
C ASP A 267 9.85 -12.11 -7.82
N GLU A 268 8.67 -11.86 -8.37
CA GLU A 268 8.30 -10.54 -8.88
C GLU A 268 7.08 -9.91 -8.22
N MET A 269 7.04 -8.59 -8.25
CA MET A 269 5.85 -7.79 -7.98
C MET A 269 5.98 -6.44 -8.71
N GLY A 270 4.92 -5.64 -8.71
CA GLY A 270 4.94 -4.41 -9.50
C GLY A 270 3.80 -3.48 -9.21
N SER A 271 4.08 -2.21 -8.93
CA SER A 271 3.08 -1.13 -8.92
C SER A 271 3.70 0.25 -9.00
N ILE A 272 2.92 1.20 -9.49
CA ILE A 272 3.17 2.62 -9.27
C ILE A 272 2.12 3.15 -8.29
N THR A 273 2.56 3.87 -7.26
CA THR A 273 1.70 4.51 -6.27
C THR A 273 1.69 6.01 -6.48
N LEU A 274 0.49 6.57 -6.66
CA LEU A 274 0.27 8.00 -6.77
C LEU A 274 -0.35 8.53 -5.48
N MET A 275 0.35 9.44 -4.81
CA MET A 275 -0.18 10.16 -3.65
C MET A 275 -0.97 11.37 -4.15
N VAL A 276 -2.25 11.41 -3.79
CA VAL A 276 -3.20 12.43 -4.23
C VAL A 276 -3.89 13.10 -3.05
N VAL A 277 -4.37 14.31 -3.29
CA VAL A 277 -5.10 15.13 -2.32
C VAL A 277 -6.42 15.56 -2.98
N PRO A 278 -7.58 15.20 -2.42
CA PRO A 278 -8.87 15.68 -2.92
C PRO A 278 -9.00 17.19 -2.65
N ASP A 279 -9.72 17.89 -3.53
CA ASP A 279 -9.89 19.35 -3.39
C ASP A 279 -10.78 19.75 -2.20
N GLU A 280 -11.66 18.85 -1.74
CA GLU A 280 -12.56 19.07 -0.61
C GLU A 280 -12.75 17.80 0.23
N GLU A 281 -13.13 17.96 1.50
CA GLU A 281 -13.34 16.84 2.43
C GLU A 281 -14.40 15.85 1.92
N SER A 282 -15.49 16.35 1.34
CA SER A 282 -16.58 15.53 0.77
C SER A 282 -16.10 14.61 -0.37
N ALA A 283 -15.04 14.98 -1.07
CA ALA A 283 -14.43 14.17 -2.12
C ALA A 283 -13.53 13.06 -1.55
N SER A 284 -13.03 13.20 -0.32
CA SER A 284 -12.14 12.24 0.33
C SER A 284 -12.83 10.88 0.53
N ARG A 285 -14.09 10.86 0.96
CA ARG A 285 -14.86 9.61 1.18
C ARG A 285 -15.03 8.81 -0.11
N ARG A 286 -15.47 9.49 -1.18
CA ARG A 286 -15.63 8.87 -2.51
C ARG A 286 -14.30 8.35 -3.07
N LEU A 287 -13.20 9.06 -2.83
CA LEU A 287 -11.88 8.60 -3.25
C LEU A 287 -11.43 7.36 -2.45
N SER A 288 -11.53 7.41 -1.12
CA SER A 288 -11.21 6.28 -0.24
C SER A 288 -12.01 5.04 -0.59
N GLY A 289 -13.33 5.16 -0.77
CA GLY A 289 -14.19 4.05 -1.17
C GLY A 289 -13.78 3.44 -2.51
N ALA A 290 -13.42 4.29 -3.50
CA ALA A 290 -12.99 3.81 -4.82
C ALA A 290 -11.63 3.10 -4.72
N ASN A 291 -10.75 3.59 -3.86
CA ASN A 291 -9.45 2.99 -3.61
C ASN A 291 -9.57 1.65 -2.88
N LYS A 292 -10.43 1.53 -1.86
CA LYS A 292 -10.76 0.25 -1.19
C LYS A 292 -11.35 -0.77 -2.18
N LEU A 293 -12.21 -0.33 -3.10
CA LEU A 293 -12.72 -1.17 -4.19
C LEU A 293 -11.65 -1.58 -5.20
N ASN A 294 -10.72 -0.68 -5.53
CA ASN A 294 -9.56 -1.02 -6.33
C ASN A 294 -8.73 -2.09 -5.62
N GLN A 295 -8.44 -1.92 -4.32
CA GLN A 295 -7.74 -2.92 -3.52
C GLN A 295 -8.50 -4.25 -3.42
N ALA A 296 -9.83 -4.26 -3.49
CA ALA A 296 -10.60 -5.49 -3.57
C ALA A 296 -10.30 -6.34 -4.82
N LYS A 297 -9.66 -5.78 -5.88
CA LYS A 297 -9.08 -6.58 -6.98
C LYS A 297 -8.07 -7.62 -6.48
N ILE A 298 -7.33 -7.33 -5.40
CA ILE A 298 -6.42 -8.27 -4.74
C ILE A 298 -7.18 -9.52 -4.27
N LEU A 299 -8.41 -9.32 -3.80
CA LEU A 299 -9.30 -10.37 -3.27
C LEU A 299 -10.18 -11.01 -4.36
N ALA A 300 -10.28 -10.42 -5.55
CA ALA A 300 -11.09 -10.97 -6.65
C ALA A 300 -10.64 -12.40 -7.05
N GLN A 301 -9.43 -12.82 -6.67
CA GLN A 301 -8.98 -14.22 -6.79
C GLN A 301 -9.34 -15.13 -5.59
N LEU A 302 -9.57 -14.60 -4.38
CA LEU A 302 -10.28 -15.34 -3.33
C LEU A 302 -11.78 -15.51 -3.68
N GLY A 303 -12.24 -14.79 -4.71
CA GLY A 303 -13.59 -14.86 -5.27
C GLY A 303 -13.98 -16.22 -5.87
N GLU A 304 -13.05 -17.09 -6.23
CA GLU A 304 -13.40 -18.46 -6.64
C GLU A 304 -13.99 -19.28 -5.48
N GLU A 305 -13.61 -19.00 -4.23
CA GLU A 305 -14.22 -19.61 -3.04
C GLU A 305 -15.46 -18.83 -2.54
N PHE A 306 -15.45 -17.49 -2.61
CA PHE A 306 -16.55 -16.67 -2.08
C PHE A 306 -17.79 -16.59 -2.99
N GLN A 307 -17.67 -16.77 -4.31
CA GLN A 307 -18.82 -16.77 -5.24
C GLN A 307 -19.80 -17.93 -4.98
N ARG A 308 -19.41 -18.97 -4.23
CA ARG A 308 -20.34 -20.01 -3.77
C ARG A 308 -21.39 -19.48 -2.77
N SER A 309 -21.17 -18.32 -2.14
CA SER A 309 -22.01 -17.84 -1.03
C SER A 309 -23.18 -16.93 -1.40
N ARG A 310 -23.23 -16.34 -2.62
CA ARG A 310 -24.20 -15.29 -3.04
C ARG A 310 -24.38 -14.13 -2.04
N LEU A 311 -23.43 -13.92 -1.14
CA LEU A 311 -23.54 -12.97 -0.03
C LEU A 311 -23.52 -11.52 -0.52
N LEU A 312 -22.65 -11.21 -1.48
CA LEU A 312 -22.46 -9.87 -2.03
C LEU A 312 -23.66 -9.38 -2.84
N GLU A 313 -24.33 -10.27 -3.59
CA GLU A 313 -25.56 -9.95 -4.34
C GLU A 313 -26.74 -9.59 -3.44
N ARG A 314 -26.70 -10.02 -2.17
CA ARG A 314 -27.76 -9.79 -1.18
C ARG A 314 -27.52 -8.54 -0.33
N LEU A 315 -26.32 -7.96 -0.35
CA LEU A 315 -25.97 -6.79 0.46
C LEU A 315 -26.98 -5.64 0.38
N PRO A 316 -27.54 -5.27 -0.78
CA PRO A 316 -28.57 -4.23 -0.87
C PRO A 316 -29.77 -4.50 0.03
N ARG A 317 -30.28 -5.74 -0.02
CA ARG A 317 -31.44 -6.18 0.75
C ARG A 317 -31.09 -6.43 2.21
N VAL A 318 -29.85 -6.85 2.47
CA VAL A 318 -29.33 -7.09 3.81
C VAL A 318 -29.15 -5.77 4.56
N VAL A 319 -28.64 -4.72 3.93
CA VAL A 319 -28.49 -3.40 4.55
C VAL A 319 -29.87 -2.85 4.95
N THR A 320 -30.83 -2.78 4.01
CA THR A 320 -32.19 -2.29 4.33
C THR A 320 -32.92 -3.15 5.37
N ALA A 321 -32.59 -4.44 5.48
CA ALA A 321 -33.20 -5.34 6.46
C ALA A 321 -32.50 -5.31 7.83
N LEU A 322 -31.27 -4.81 7.91
CA LEU A 322 -30.46 -4.78 9.12
C LEU A 322 -30.35 -3.39 9.75
N ASP A 323 -30.56 -2.32 8.98
CA ASP A 323 -30.72 -0.94 9.47
C ASP A 323 -31.99 -0.86 10.35
N ARG A 324 -31.81 -1.12 11.66
CA ARG A 324 -32.91 -1.28 12.62
C ARG A 324 -33.43 0.07 13.07
N ASN A 325 -32.56 1.07 13.09
CA ASN A 325 -32.90 2.43 13.51
C ASN A 325 -33.37 3.30 12.34
N SER A 326 -33.28 2.80 11.10
CA SER A 326 -33.66 3.49 9.86
C SER A 326 -32.94 4.83 9.69
N ASP A 327 -31.71 4.93 10.18
CA ASP A 327 -30.88 6.12 10.06
C ASP A 327 -30.15 6.20 8.71
N GLY A 328 -30.28 5.16 7.87
CA GLY A 328 -29.64 5.08 6.56
C GLY A 328 -28.18 4.66 6.61
N LEU A 329 -27.65 4.34 7.79
CA LEU A 329 -26.36 3.73 8.04
C LEU A 329 -26.60 2.28 8.48
N LEU A 330 -25.59 1.43 8.27
CA LEU A 330 -25.56 0.10 8.85
C LEU A 330 -24.43 0.05 9.88
N GLN A 331 -24.79 0.30 11.15
CA GLN A 331 -23.82 0.36 12.23
C GLN A 331 -23.23 -1.03 12.51
N LYS A 332 -21.99 -1.10 12.98
CA LYS A 332 -21.30 -2.33 13.39
C LYS A 332 -22.18 -3.25 14.23
N GLU A 333 -22.92 -2.70 15.18
CA GLU A 333 -23.81 -3.42 16.09
C GLU A 333 -24.98 -4.10 15.37
N GLU A 334 -25.44 -3.51 14.27
CA GLU A 334 -26.54 -4.00 13.44
C GLU A 334 -26.09 -5.10 12.47
N ILE A 335 -24.79 -5.15 12.15
CA ILE A 335 -24.22 -6.21 11.32
C ILE A 335 -24.06 -7.49 12.15
N PRO A 336 -24.62 -8.64 11.70
CA PRO A 336 -24.40 -9.92 12.34
C PRO A 336 -22.91 -10.21 12.51
N ALA A 337 -22.48 -10.67 13.69
CA ALA A 337 -21.07 -10.85 14.04
C ALA A 337 -20.25 -11.63 12.99
N ARG A 338 -20.85 -12.65 12.36
CA ARG A 338 -20.25 -13.46 11.29
C ARG A 338 -19.94 -12.69 9.98
N MET A 339 -20.59 -11.54 9.78
CA MET A 339 -20.50 -10.71 8.58
C MET A 339 -19.84 -9.35 8.85
N ARG A 340 -19.72 -8.95 10.12
CA ARG A 340 -19.25 -7.64 10.57
C ARG A 340 -17.86 -7.28 10.05
N GLU A 341 -16.84 -8.01 10.49
CA GLU A 341 -15.45 -7.71 10.09
C GLU A 341 -15.26 -7.78 8.56
N PRO A 342 -15.72 -8.83 7.85
CA PRO A 342 -15.55 -8.89 6.39
C PRO A 342 -16.31 -7.81 5.61
N LEU A 343 -17.34 -7.20 6.20
CA LEU A 343 -18.10 -6.12 5.56
C LEU A 343 -17.48 -4.77 5.82
N LEU A 344 -17.20 -4.45 7.09
CA LEU A 344 -16.58 -3.18 7.47
C LEU A 344 -15.20 -3.05 6.82
N GLU A 345 -14.34 -4.08 6.91
CA GLU A 345 -13.01 -4.06 6.26
C GLU A 345 -13.07 -3.72 4.76
N LYS A 346 -14.17 -4.06 4.08
CA LYS A 346 -14.30 -3.89 2.62
C LYS A 346 -15.00 -2.62 2.21
N LEU A 347 -15.96 -2.16 3.02
CA LEU A 347 -16.95 -1.17 2.60
C LEU A 347 -16.94 0.07 3.47
N ASP A 348 -16.58 -0.05 4.75
CA ASP A 348 -16.47 1.11 5.65
C ASP A 348 -15.26 1.90 5.18
N ALA A 349 -15.50 2.95 4.42
CA ALA A 349 -14.50 3.72 3.70
C ALA A 349 -13.90 4.82 4.58
N ASP A 350 -14.66 5.35 5.52
CA ASP A 350 -14.23 6.39 6.45
C ASP A 350 -13.77 5.84 7.82
N ASP A 351 -13.77 4.52 7.99
CA ASP A 351 -13.38 3.77 9.19
C ASP A 351 -14.22 4.21 10.41
N ASN A 352 -15.50 4.52 10.18
CA ASN A 352 -16.43 5.00 11.21
C ASN A 352 -17.19 3.85 11.91
N ASP A 353 -16.85 2.59 11.62
CA ASP A 353 -17.52 1.39 12.11
C ASP A 353 -19.00 1.30 11.66
N ALA A 354 -19.36 1.90 10.53
CA ALA A 354 -20.68 1.80 9.91
C ALA A 354 -20.58 1.80 8.38
N LEU A 355 -21.64 1.36 7.69
CA LEU A 355 -21.72 1.42 6.22
C LEU A 355 -22.78 2.40 5.77
N ASP A 356 -22.41 3.36 4.94
CA ASP A 356 -23.34 4.31 4.34
C ASP A 356 -23.83 3.89 2.95
N LYS A 357 -24.83 4.62 2.44
CA LYS A 357 -25.43 4.35 1.14
C LYS A 357 -24.43 4.49 -0.01
N GLU A 358 -23.50 5.43 0.07
CA GLU A 358 -22.53 5.70 -0.99
C GLU A 358 -21.53 4.54 -1.10
N GLU A 359 -21.00 4.07 0.03
CA GLU A 359 -20.10 2.92 0.13
C GLU A 359 -20.72 1.65 -0.47
N ILE A 360 -22.00 1.42 -0.18
CA ILE A 360 -22.74 0.27 -0.69
C ILE A 360 -22.97 0.37 -2.20
N GLU A 361 -23.35 1.54 -2.72
CA GLU A 361 -23.57 1.74 -4.16
C GLU A 361 -22.28 1.61 -4.97
N MET A 362 -21.16 2.10 -4.44
CA MET A 362 -19.86 1.98 -5.10
C MET A 362 -19.45 0.51 -5.31
N LEU A 363 -19.67 -0.36 -4.32
CA LEU A 363 -19.42 -1.80 -4.47
C LEU A 363 -20.33 -2.41 -5.55
N ARG A 364 -21.61 -2.03 -5.61
CA ARG A 364 -22.53 -2.57 -6.62
C ARG A 364 -22.07 -2.23 -8.03
N ALA A 365 -21.73 -0.96 -8.26
CA ALA A 365 -21.26 -0.50 -9.57
C ALA A 365 -20.02 -1.31 -10.03
N TRP A 366 -19.08 -1.54 -9.11
CA TRP A 366 -17.90 -2.37 -9.39
C TRP A 366 -18.27 -3.83 -9.72
N LEU A 367 -19.14 -4.47 -8.93
CA LEU A 367 -19.58 -5.85 -9.17
C LEU A 367 -20.28 -6.02 -10.52
N GLU A 368 -21.12 -5.06 -10.93
CA GLU A 368 -21.78 -5.08 -12.24
C GLU A 368 -20.77 -4.96 -13.39
N GLU A 369 -19.74 -4.12 -13.24
CA GLU A 369 -18.67 -4.00 -14.24
C GLU A 369 -17.90 -5.30 -14.39
N GLN A 370 -17.54 -5.97 -13.28
CA GLN A 370 -16.86 -7.27 -13.32
C GLN A 370 -17.70 -8.36 -13.98
N ARG A 371 -19.03 -8.33 -13.78
CA ARG A 371 -19.95 -9.24 -14.46
C ARG A 371 -19.97 -9.01 -15.96
N LYS A 372 -20.09 -7.77 -16.41
CA LYS A 372 -20.10 -7.41 -17.85
C LYS A 372 -18.83 -7.84 -18.56
N LYS A 373 -17.65 -7.72 -17.92
CA LYS A 373 -16.35 -8.16 -18.46
C LYS A 373 -16.23 -9.69 -18.65
N ARG A 374 -17.13 -10.49 -18.08
CA ARG A 374 -17.15 -11.98 -18.21
C ARG A 374 -18.19 -12.48 -19.22
N GLU A 375 -19.16 -11.66 -19.60
CA GLU A 375 -20.19 -11.99 -20.60
C GLU A 375 -19.72 -11.70 -22.04
N VAL A 376 -18.54 -11.09 -22.18
CA VAL A 376 -17.78 -10.86 -23.42
C VAL A 376 -16.57 -11.78 -23.41
#